data_AF-A0A453C130-F1
#
_entry.id   AF-A0A453C130-F1
#
_cell.length_a   1.000
_cell.length_b   1.000
_cell.length_c   1.000
_cell.angle_alpha   90.00
_cell.angle_beta   90.00
_cell.angle_gamma   90.00
#
_symmetry.space_group_name_H-M   'P 1'
#
loop_
_entity.id
_entity.type
_entity.pdbx_description
1 polymer ?
#
loop_
_entity_poly.entity_id
_entity_poly.type
_entity_poly.pdbx_seq_one_letter_code
_entity_poly.pdbx_strand_id
1 'polypeptide(L)'
;AAAKDDEMKASHDKLLSELAASSEDNDNGVSSFVIAVIKGLRFTLEEIKQLQVEVSKAYIQLMQPTIKGSAGVEYLQKAFGARYGPPANASASLPVTLQWISASKSIVDAEWREHLGSLSVLPAANHAQPLVTVLRAGHGAPTAAVPSAGSSGLPECKGEKVDKLVRVSLLQLISGMEGLQLQSTPESFHLNFLRLRAVQGQFQEVIVMATSMLVLRQVLMSENSKITPLELETVISELFGALVKLLDNSPEAGTEEIVEAMMSASGSAGSLSDAKIQARRQIITRVLLKSLQADDVVFKKVSRAVHCTFRGVVLSGSGAKGQKLADAALRRVGAGKLAGRVVKAAEVLIRVATVSEKVHGPWYKALA
;
A
#
# COMPACT_ATOMS: atom_id res chain seq x y z
N ALA A 1 -17.03 26.72 -2.40
CA ALA A 1 -17.08 27.99 -3.14
C ALA A 1 -17.12 29.11 -2.12
N ALA A 2 -18.26 29.42 -1.51
CA ALA A 2 -18.41 30.53 -0.54
C ALA A 2 -17.32 30.63 0.55
N ALA A 3 -17.09 29.57 1.32
CA ALA A 3 -16.09 29.60 2.41
C ALA A 3 -14.63 29.84 1.95
N LYS A 4 -14.32 29.64 0.67
CA LYS A 4 -12.98 29.83 0.11
C LYS A 4 -12.83 31.19 -0.60
N ASP A 5 -13.92 31.70 -1.16
CA ASP A 5 -13.99 33.10 -1.63
C ASP A 5 -13.81 34.06 -0.45
N ASP A 6 -14.37 33.71 0.72
CA ASP A 6 -14.18 34.46 1.97
C ASP A 6 -12.71 34.40 2.46
N GLU A 7 -12.03 33.26 2.30
CA GLU A 7 -10.61 33.09 2.65
C GLU A 7 -9.69 33.88 1.71
N MET A 8 -9.96 33.87 0.40
CA MET A 8 -9.23 34.65 -0.61
C MET A 8 -9.45 36.16 -0.42
N LYS A 9 -10.66 36.56 -0.01
CA LYS A 9 -10.94 37.96 0.31
C LYS A 9 -10.18 38.40 1.57
N ALA A 10 -10.16 37.57 2.61
CA ALA A 10 -9.41 37.85 3.83
C ALA A 10 -7.89 37.93 3.58
N SER A 11 -7.33 37.08 2.71
CA SER A 11 -5.90 37.11 2.35
C SER A 11 -5.54 38.37 1.55
N HIS A 12 -6.41 38.80 0.64
CA HIS A 12 -6.28 40.05 -0.11
C HIS A 12 -6.36 41.29 0.80
N ASP A 13 -7.35 41.33 1.70
CA ASP A 13 -7.51 42.44 2.64
C ASP A 13 -6.32 42.54 3.60
N LYS A 14 -5.77 41.39 4.02
CA LYS A 14 -4.52 41.32 4.78
C LYS A 14 -3.34 41.89 3.99
N LEU A 15 -3.17 41.51 2.73
CA LEU A 15 -2.10 42.06 1.86
C LEU A 15 -2.22 43.58 1.75
N LEU A 16 -3.42 44.12 1.51
CA LEU A 16 -3.65 45.56 1.43
C LEU A 16 -3.26 46.26 2.74
N SER A 17 -3.58 45.67 3.89
CA SER A 17 -3.17 46.22 5.18
C SER A 17 -1.65 46.21 5.39
N GLU A 18 -0.95 45.15 4.96
CA GLU A 18 0.51 45.03 5.04
C GLU A 18 1.23 45.99 4.08
N LEU A 19 0.67 46.22 2.90
CA LEU A 19 1.18 47.17 1.91
C LEU A 19 0.98 48.61 2.38
N ALA A 20 -0.18 48.93 2.95
CA ALA A 20 -0.45 50.24 3.54
C ALA A 20 0.51 50.56 4.69
N ALA A 21 0.71 49.62 5.62
CA ALA A 21 1.65 49.75 6.73
C ALA A 21 3.11 49.95 6.26
N SER A 22 3.50 49.34 5.14
CA SER A 22 4.86 49.52 4.57
C SER A 22 5.09 50.88 3.90
N SER A 23 4.03 51.68 3.69
CA SER A 23 4.11 53.01 3.08
C SER A 23 4.30 54.15 4.10
N GLU A 24 4.02 53.91 5.39
CA GLU A 24 4.11 54.92 6.46
C GLU A 24 5.51 55.02 7.10
N ASP A 25 6.42 54.08 6.78
CA ASP A 25 7.77 54.00 7.33
C ASP A 25 8.77 54.82 6.46
N ASN A 26 9.03 56.06 6.90
CA ASN A 26 9.53 57.15 6.05
C ASN A 26 11.08 57.25 5.96
N ASP A 27 11.83 56.28 6.49
CA ASP A 27 13.29 56.39 6.62
C ASP A 27 14.09 55.78 5.45
N ASN A 28 13.45 55.21 4.41
CA ASN A 28 14.15 54.74 3.20
C ASN A 28 13.22 54.48 1.99
N GLY A 29 12.49 55.51 1.54
CA GLY A 29 11.34 55.43 0.61
C GLY A 29 11.50 54.64 -0.71
N VAL A 30 12.71 54.48 -1.25
CA VAL A 30 12.94 53.64 -2.45
C VAL A 30 12.95 52.14 -2.11
N SER A 31 13.48 51.78 -0.94
CA SER A 31 13.57 50.38 -0.49
C SER A 31 12.19 49.85 -0.06
N SER A 32 11.39 50.66 0.62
CA SER A 32 10.03 50.30 1.04
C SER A 32 9.09 50.07 -0.14
N PHE A 33 9.14 50.93 -1.17
CA PHE A 33 8.39 50.75 -2.41
C PHE A 33 8.75 49.44 -3.14
N VAL A 34 10.05 49.15 -3.29
CA VAL A 34 10.51 47.91 -3.93
C VAL A 34 10.06 46.67 -3.15
N ILE A 35 10.10 46.71 -1.82
CA ILE A 35 9.60 45.62 -0.96
C ILE A 35 8.10 45.42 -1.13
N ALA A 36 7.31 46.50 -1.17
CA ALA A 36 5.86 46.45 -1.40
C ALA A 36 5.52 45.84 -2.77
N VAL A 37 6.23 46.25 -3.83
CA VAL A 37 6.06 45.68 -5.18
C VAL A 37 6.43 44.19 -5.20
N ILE A 38 7.55 43.78 -4.57
CA ILE A 38 7.94 42.37 -4.48
C ILE A 38 6.88 41.54 -3.75
N LYS A 39 6.32 42.06 -2.64
CA LYS A 39 5.25 41.40 -1.89
C LYS A 39 3.97 41.26 -2.71
N GLY A 40 3.54 42.33 -3.38
CA GLY A 40 2.37 42.31 -4.27
C GLY A 40 2.52 41.33 -5.42
N LEU A 41 3.66 41.33 -6.11
CA LEU A 41 3.95 40.38 -7.19
C LEU A 41 3.99 38.93 -6.69
N ARG A 42 4.60 38.67 -5.53
CA ARG A 42 4.64 37.32 -4.93
C ARG A 42 3.23 36.81 -4.62
N PHE A 43 2.38 37.67 -4.04
CA PHE A 43 0.99 37.33 -3.75
C PHE A 43 0.22 36.97 -5.03
N THR A 44 0.28 37.84 -6.06
CA THR A 44 -0.41 37.58 -7.34
C THR A 44 0.07 36.29 -8.00
N LEU A 45 1.38 35.99 -7.97
CA LEU A 45 1.90 34.73 -8.52
C LEU A 45 1.39 33.51 -7.77
N GLU A 46 1.26 33.58 -6.45
CA GLU A 46 0.73 32.48 -5.64
C GLU A 46 -0.77 32.26 -5.89
N GLU A 47 -1.55 33.34 -5.98
CA GLU A 47 -2.98 33.29 -6.33
C GLU A 47 -3.19 32.71 -7.74
N ILE A 48 -2.37 33.09 -8.72
CA ILE A 48 -2.43 32.51 -10.07
C ILE A 48 -2.15 31.00 -10.04
N LYS A 49 -1.13 30.55 -9.30
CA LYS A 49 -0.82 29.12 -9.18
C LYS A 49 -1.99 28.36 -8.54
N GLN A 50 -2.56 28.91 -7.47
CA GLN A 50 -3.71 28.29 -6.81
C GLN A 50 -4.92 28.20 -7.76
N LEU A 51 -5.20 29.29 -8.49
CA LEU A 51 -6.28 29.32 -9.46
C LEU A 51 -6.05 28.29 -10.59
N GLN A 52 -4.82 28.12 -11.08
CA GLN A 52 -4.49 27.10 -12.08
C GLN A 52 -4.77 25.68 -11.58
N VAL A 53 -4.45 25.38 -10.31
CA VAL A 53 -4.76 24.09 -9.68
C VAL A 53 -6.27 23.89 -9.59
N GLU A 54 -7.02 24.93 -9.22
CA GLU A 54 -8.47 24.87 -9.11
C GLU A 54 -9.19 24.69 -10.45
N VAL A 55 -8.79 25.44 -11.47
CA VAL A 55 -9.33 25.30 -12.83
C VAL A 55 -9.07 23.89 -13.34
N SER A 56 -7.86 23.36 -13.13
CA SER A 56 -7.52 21.99 -13.51
C SER A 56 -8.39 20.96 -12.77
N LYS A 57 -8.61 21.16 -11.47
CA LYS A 57 -9.48 20.30 -10.65
C LYS A 57 -10.93 20.36 -11.12
N ALA A 58 -11.45 21.56 -11.39
CA ALA A 58 -12.82 21.76 -11.88
C ALA A 58 -13.02 21.11 -13.24
N TYR A 59 -12.05 21.24 -14.14
CA TYR A 59 -12.07 20.60 -15.45
C TYR A 59 -12.07 19.07 -15.34
N ILE A 60 -11.21 18.50 -14.48
CA ILE A 60 -11.22 17.05 -14.20
C ILE A 60 -12.56 16.61 -13.63
N GLN A 61 -13.15 17.37 -12.70
CA GLN A 61 -14.46 17.07 -12.12
C GLN A 61 -15.58 17.10 -13.17
N LEU A 62 -15.54 18.06 -14.09
CA LEU A 62 -16.49 18.16 -15.20
C LEU A 62 -16.37 16.97 -16.16
N MET A 63 -15.15 16.55 -16.48
CA MET A 63 -14.90 15.39 -17.35
C MET A 63 -15.08 14.03 -16.65
N GLN A 64 -15.06 14.02 -15.31
CA GLN A 64 -15.05 12.79 -14.52
C GLN A 64 -16.18 11.80 -14.89
N PRO A 65 -17.44 12.21 -15.08
CA PRO A 65 -18.52 11.29 -15.45
C PRO A 65 -18.26 10.61 -16.80
N THR A 66 -17.79 11.37 -17.80
CA THR A 66 -17.47 10.87 -19.14
C THR A 66 -16.27 9.92 -19.10
N ILE A 67 -15.23 10.27 -18.36
CA ILE A 67 -14.02 9.43 -18.21
C ILE A 67 -14.33 8.13 -17.45
N LYS A 68 -15.20 8.18 -16.42
CA LYS A 68 -15.59 6.99 -15.64
C LYS A 68 -16.66 6.14 -16.32
N GLY A 69 -17.36 6.68 -17.31
CA GLY A 69 -18.39 5.99 -18.09
C GLY A 69 -17.84 5.08 -19.19
N SER A 70 -18.74 4.56 -20.03
CA SER A 70 -18.38 3.71 -21.18
C SER A 70 -17.49 4.42 -22.20
N ALA A 71 -17.71 5.72 -22.42
CA ALA A 71 -16.92 6.52 -23.35
C ALA A 71 -15.42 6.52 -23.02
N GLY A 72 -15.05 6.55 -21.73
CA GLY A 72 -13.65 6.43 -21.30
C GLY A 72 -13.05 5.05 -21.60
N VAL A 73 -13.84 3.99 -21.43
CA VAL A 73 -13.42 2.61 -21.77
C VAL A 73 -13.23 2.48 -23.28
N GLU A 74 -14.18 2.96 -24.08
CA GLU A 74 -14.10 2.93 -25.55
C GLU A 74 -12.91 3.72 -26.07
N TYR A 75 -12.64 4.90 -25.49
CA TYR A 75 -11.47 5.70 -25.82
C TYR A 75 -10.18 4.91 -25.55
N LEU A 76 -10.04 4.30 -24.38
CA LEU A 76 -8.85 3.52 -24.02
C LEU A 76 -8.71 2.25 -24.88
N GLN A 77 -9.82 1.58 -25.20
CA GLN A 77 -9.83 0.44 -26.13
C GLN A 77 -9.35 0.85 -27.53
N LYS A 78 -9.85 1.97 -28.05
CA LYS A 78 -9.45 2.50 -29.35
C LYS A 78 -7.97 2.90 -29.35
N ALA A 79 -7.50 3.59 -28.31
CA ALA A 79 -6.10 3.97 -28.18
C ALA A 79 -5.17 2.74 -28.08
N PHE A 80 -5.56 1.72 -27.30
CA PHE A 80 -4.81 0.48 -27.19
C PHE A 80 -4.78 -0.29 -28.52
N GLY A 81 -5.92 -0.40 -29.20
CA GLY A 81 -6.01 -1.02 -30.52
C GLY A 81 -5.27 -0.27 -31.62
N ALA A 82 -5.20 1.06 -31.55
CA ALA A 82 -4.39 1.85 -32.48
C ALA A 82 -2.88 1.57 -32.31
N ARG A 83 -2.43 1.28 -31.08
CA ARG A 83 -1.02 1.02 -30.78
C ARG A 83 -0.60 -0.44 -31.02
N TYR A 84 -1.46 -1.40 -30.67
CA TYR A 84 -1.12 -2.83 -30.67
C TYR A 84 -1.98 -3.66 -31.62
N GLY A 85 -2.85 -3.04 -32.41
CA GLY A 85 -3.72 -3.73 -33.35
C GLY A 85 -4.96 -4.39 -32.71
N PRO A 86 -5.81 -5.01 -33.53
CA PRO A 86 -7.04 -5.64 -33.07
C PRO A 86 -6.76 -6.90 -32.22
N PRO A 87 -7.73 -7.34 -31.40
CA PRO A 87 -7.57 -8.54 -30.55
C PRO A 87 -7.13 -9.81 -31.29
N ALA A 88 -7.53 -9.98 -32.56
CA ALA A 88 -7.13 -11.13 -33.37
C ALA A 88 -5.61 -11.26 -33.57
N ASN A 89 -4.86 -10.14 -33.50
CA ASN A 89 -3.41 -10.11 -33.67
C ASN A 89 -2.65 -10.08 -32.33
N ALA A 90 -3.34 -10.23 -31.21
CA ALA A 90 -2.78 -10.04 -29.87
C ALA A 90 -1.54 -10.90 -29.60
N SER A 91 -1.47 -12.13 -30.12
CA SER A 91 -0.33 -13.02 -29.90
C SER A 91 0.97 -12.48 -30.52
N ALA A 92 0.89 -11.80 -31.65
CA ALA A 92 2.04 -11.21 -32.32
C ALA A 92 2.39 -9.81 -31.77
N SER A 93 1.39 -9.03 -31.36
CA SER A 93 1.59 -7.64 -30.94
C SER A 93 1.77 -7.43 -29.44
N LEU A 94 1.43 -8.42 -28.61
CA LEU A 94 1.54 -8.38 -27.16
C LEU A 94 2.35 -9.58 -26.62
N PRO A 95 3.61 -9.76 -27.04
CA PRO A 95 4.42 -10.92 -26.66
C PRO A 95 4.63 -11.04 -25.14
N VAL A 96 4.81 -9.93 -24.42
CA VAL A 96 5.04 -9.96 -22.97
C VAL A 96 3.75 -10.30 -22.23
N THR A 97 2.62 -9.74 -22.67
CA THR A 97 1.29 -10.09 -22.13
C THR A 97 0.96 -11.56 -22.38
N LEU A 98 1.27 -12.09 -23.57
CA LEU A 98 1.10 -13.51 -23.88
C LEU A 98 1.94 -14.40 -22.96
N GLN A 99 3.22 -14.07 -22.78
CA GLN A 99 4.11 -14.81 -21.89
C GLN A 99 3.61 -14.78 -20.45
N TRP A 100 3.19 -13.61 -19.97
CA TRP A 100 2.63 -13.41 -18.63
C TRP A 100 1.35 -14.24 -18.42
N ILE A 101 0.38 -14.18 -19.34
CA ILE A 101 -0.85 -15.00 -19.27
C ILE A 101 -0.49 -16.49 -19.25
N SER A 102 0.42 -16.91 -20.13
CA SER A 102 0.82 -18.32 -20.26
C SER A 102 1.48 -18.84 -18.98
N ALA A 103 2.36 -18.04 -18.36
CA ALA A 103 3.00 -18.38 -17.09
C ALA A 103 1.99 -18.51 -15.93
N SER A 104 0.91 -17.74 -15.96
CA SER A 104 -0.10 -17.75 -14.90
C SER A 104 -1.19 -18.81 -15.07
N LYS A 105 -1.36 -19.41 -16.25
CA LYS A 105 -2.42 -20.43 -16.52
C LYS A 105 -2.42 -21.58 -15.51
N SER A 106 -1.25 -22.08 -15.12
CA SER A 106 -1.12 -23.20 -14.17
C SER A 106 -1.38 -22.80 -12.71
N ILE A 107 -1.32 -21.50 -12.41
CA ILE A 107 -1.39 -20.96 -11.04
C ILE A 107 -2.79 -20.45 -10.70
N VAL A 108 -3.51 -19.87 -11.68
CA VAL A 108 -4.82 -19.24 -11.49
C VAL A 108 -5.82 -20.16 -10.80
N ASP A 109 -5.96 -21.39 -11.25
CA ASP A 109 -6.94 -22.33 -10.67
C ASP A 109 -6.55 -22.78 -9.27
N ALA A 110 -5.25 -22.93 -8.99
CA ALA A 110 -4.76 -23.27 -7.66
C ALA A 110 -4.99 -22.13 -6.67
N GLU A 111 -4.61 -20.90 -7.05
CA GLU A 111 -4.80 -19.70 -6.23
C GLU A 111 -6.28 -19.39 -6.00
N TRP A 112 -7.13 -19.58 -7.01
CA TRP A 112 -8.58 -19.46 -6.86
C TRP A 112 -9.16 -20.52 -5.92
N ARG A 113 -8.74 -21.78 -6.03
CA ARG A 113 -9.21 -22.85 -5.15
C ARG A 113 -8.79 -22.63 -3.70
N GLU A 114 -7.55 -22.19 -3.47
CA GLU A 114 -7.09 -21.84 -2.14
C GLU A 114 -7.82 -20.63 -1.55
N HIS A 115 -8.15 -19.65 -2.40
CA HIS A 115 -8.98 -18.53 -2.00
C HIS A 115 -10.37 -19.00 -1.54
N LEU A 116 -11.03 -19.86 -2.31
CA LEU A 116 -12.31 -20.45 -1.93
C LEU A 116 -12.20 -21.25 -0.62
N GLY A 117 -11.14 -22.04 -0.45
CA GLY A 117 -10.87 -22.75 0.81
C GLY A 117 -10.71 -21.80 2.00
N SER A 118 -10.02 -20.67 1.80
CA SER A 118 -9.86 -19.63 2.84
C SER A 118 -11.21 -19.00 3.20
N LEU A 119 -12.12 -18.85 2.22
CA LEU A 119 -13.48 -18.38 2.45
C LEU A 119 -14.35 -19.37 3.22
N SER A 120 -14.24 -20.66 2.92
CA SER A 120 -14.98 -21.71 3.62
C SER A 120 -14.56 -21.84 5.08
N VAL A 121 -13.30 -21.52 5.38
CA VAL A 121 -12.71 -21.61 6.72
C VAL A 121 -12.93 -20.32 7.52
N LEU A 122 -13.31 -19.21 6.90
CA LEU A 122 -13.65 -17.98 7.62
C LEU A 122 -14.86 -18.23 8.54
N PRO A 123 -14.74 -18.02 9.86
CA PRO A 123 -15.85 -18.23 10.76
C PRO A 123 -17.00 -17.28 10.39
N ALA A 124 -18.20 -17.86 10.28
CA ALA A 124 -19.44 -17.11 10.37
C ALA A 124 -19.52 -16.53 11.80
N ALA A 125 -19.06 -15.29 11.94
CA ALA A 125 -18.95 -14.52 13.19
C ALA A 125 -17.81 -14.90 14.17
N ASN A 126 -17.02 -13.87 14.53
CA ASN A 126 -16.32 -13.57 15.80
C ASN A 126 -15.62 -14.65 16.65
N HIS A 127 -15.31 -15.83 16.14
CA HIS A 127 -14.48 -16.77 16.89
C HIS A 127 -13.09 -16.91 16.28
N ALA A 128 -12.12 -16.42 17.06
CA ALA A 128 -10.69 -16.41 16.76
C ALA A 128 -10.24 -17.80 16.30
N GLN A 129 -9.69 -17.88 15.08
CA GLN A 129 -9.08 -19.11 14.63
C GLN A 129 -7.76 -19.37 15.37
N PRO A 130 -7.44 -20.63 15.69
CA PRO A 130 -6.20 -20.98 16.37
C PRO A 130 -5.00 -20.71 15.46
N LEU A 131 -3.93 -20.20 16.07
CA LEU A 131 -2.60 -20.06 15.47
C LEU A 131 -2.13 -21.43 14.92
N VAL A 132 -1.48 -21.43 13.74
CA VAL A 132 -0.92 -22.65 13.14
C VAL A 132 0.09 -23.30 14.10
N THR A 133 -0.08 -24.61 14.32
CA THR A 133 0.49 -25.43 15.40
C THR A 133 1.99 -25.76 15.27
N VAL A 134 2.80 -24.85 14.72
CA VAL A 134 4.28 -24.98 14.78
C VAL A 134 4.87 -24.13 15.92
N LEU A 135 4.06 -23.33 16.61
CA LEU A 135 4.49 -22.60 17.80
C LEU A 135 3.42 -22.74 18.89
N ARG A 136 3.67 -23.61 19.88
CA ARG A 136 2.75 -23.91 20.97
C ARG A 136 3.09 -23.11 22.23
N ALA A 137 2.20 -22.19 22.60
CA ALA A 137 1.73 -21.78 23.94
C ALA A 137 1.10 -20.37 23.79
N GLY A 138 -0.22 -20.19 23.81
CA GLY A 138 -1.05 -20.10 25.02
C GLY A 138 -2.23 -19.13 24.76
N HIS A 139 -3.36 -19.40 25.41
CA HIS A 139 -4.74 -18.88 25.31
C HIS A 139 -4.95 -17.37 25.08
N GLY A 140 -5.93 -17.05 24.23
CA GLY A 140 -6.34 -15.68 23.87
C GLY A 140 -7.50 -15.13 24.71
N ALA A 141 -7.47 -13.81 24.94
CA ALA A 141 -8.56 -13.02 25.53
C ALA A 141 -9.32 -12.23 24.43
N PRO A 142 -10.62 -11.90 24.64
CA PRO A 142 -11.46 -11.32 23.59
C PRO A 142 -11.27 -9.80 23.47
N THR A 143 -11.05 -9.30 22.25
CA THR A 143 -11.09 -7.86 21.94
C THR A 143 -12.48 -7.46 21.43
N ALA A 144 -12.97 -6.33 21.95
CA ALA A 144 -14.30 -5.79 21.68
C ALA A 144 -14.50 -5.42 20.20
N ALA A 145 -15.65 -5.82 19.64
CA ALA A 145 -16.07 -5.50 18.29
C ALA A 145 -16.72 -4.11 18.24
N VAL A 146 -16.19 -3.24 17.38
CA VAL A 146 -16.84 -1.97 17.00
C VAL A 146 -17.74 -2.24 15.80
N PRO A 147 -19.01 -1.79 15.79
CA PRO A 147 -19.90 -2.00 14.64
C PRO A 147 -19.51 -1.07 13.48
N SER A 148 -19.33 -1.65 12.30
CA SER A 148 -18.98 -0.91 11.07
C SER A 148 -20.25 -0.56 10.28
N ALA A 149 -20.48 0.73 10.11
CA ALA A 149 -21.44 1.31 9.17
C ALA A 149 -20.82 1.44 7.76
N GLY A 150 -21.61 1.14 6.73
CA GLY A 150 -21.41 1.59 5.34
C GLY A 150 -20.48 0.75 4.44
N SER A 151 -21.05 0.05 3.46
CA SER A 151 -20.36 -0.82 2.49
C SER A 151 -19.65 -0.04 1.36
N SER A 152 -18.58 0.69 1.65
CA SER A 152 -17.78 1.41 0.63
C SER A 152 -16.58 0.64 0.08
N GLY A 153 -16.67 -0.70 -0.02
CA GLY A 153 -15.57 -1.55 -0.51
C GLY A 153 -15.51 -1.65 -2.04
N LEU A 154 -14.31 -1.83 -2.58
CA LEU A 154 -14.09 -2.18 -3.99
C LEU A 154 -14.60 -3.60 -4.31
N PRO A 155 -14.92 -3.91 -5.58
CA PRO A 155 -15.65 -5.11 -5.95
C PRO A 155 -14.87 -6.41 -5.73
N GLU A 156 -15.59 -7.44 -5.32
CA GLU A 156 -15.14 -8.83 -5.29
C GLU A 156 -14.99 -9.40 -6.70
N CYS A 157 -14.08 -10.35 -6.88
CA CYS A 157 -14.02 -11.20 -8.06
C CYS A 157 -15.11 -12.27 -7.97
N LYS A 158 -16.01 -12.37 -8.96
CA LYS A 158 -17.11 -13.35 -8.95
C LYS A 158 -16.73 -14.66 -9.63
N GLY A 159 -15.51 -14.76 -10.12
CA GLY A 159 -14.98 -15.98 -10.69
C GLY A 159 -15.07 -16.04 -12.21
N GLU A 160 -15.24 -14.91 -12.89
CA GLU A 160 -15.12 -14.79 -14.33
C GLU A 160 -13.71 -15.14 -14.80
N LYS A 161 -13.57 -15.80 -15.96
CA LYS A 161 -12.26 -16.31 -16.45
C LYS A 161 -11.21 -15.19 -16.55
N VAL A 162 -11.58 -14.05 -17.14
CA VAL A 162 -10.65 -12.93 -17.36
C VAL A 162 -10.34 -12.19 -16.06
N ASP A 163 -11.35 -11.85 -15.25
CA ASP A 163 -11.11 -11.15 -13.97
C ASP A 163 -10.22 -12.00 -13.04
N LYS A 164 -10.49 -13.30 -12.90
CA LYS A 164 -9.64 -14.23 -12.14
C LYS A 164 -8.20 -14.23 -12.64
N LEU A 165 -8.03 -14.41 -13.95
CA LEU A 165 -6.72 -14.42 -14.60
C LEU A 165 -5.97 -13.12 -14.28
N VAL A 166 -6.58 -11.96 -14.55
CA VAL A 166 -5.93 -10.66 -14.36
C VAL A 166 -5.57 -10.42 -12.90
N ARG A 167 -6.49 -10.67 -11.96
CA ARG A 167 -6.26 -10.44 -10.52
C ARG A 167 -5.17 -11.33 -9.93
N VAL A 168 -5.20 -12.63 -10.21
CA VAL A 168 -4.18 -13.57 -9.73
C VAL A 168 -2.83 -13.27 -10.36
N SER A 169 -2.80 -12.97 -11.66
CA SER A 169 -1.57 -12.74 -12.39
C SER A 169 -0.93 -11.38 -12.04
N LEU A 170 -1.73 -10.36 -11.69
CA LEU A 170 -1.24 -9.10 -11.10
C LEU A 170 -0.64 -9.33 -9.71
N LEU A 171 -1.27 -10.18 -8.89
CA LEU A 171 -0.72 -10.56 -7.60
C LEU A 171 0.63 -11.28 -7.75
N GLN A 172 0.73 -12.20 -8.71
CA GLN A 172 1.99 -12.87 -9.03
C GLN A 172 3.07 -11.86 -9.44
N LEU A 173 2.71 -10.88 -10.29
CA LEU A 173 3.61 -9.83 -10.77
C LEU A 173 4.20 -8.99 -9.63
N ILE A 174 3.36 -8.53 -8.68
CA ILE A 174 3.83 -7.70 -7.55
C ILE A 174 4.44 -8.51 -6.40
N SER A 175 4.26 -9.84 -6.38
CA SER A 175 4.89 -10.70 -5.39
C SER A 175 6.34 -11.07 -5.76
N GLY A 176 6.81 -10.69 -6.95
CA GLY A 176 8.18 -10.95 -7.40
C GLY A 176 9.22 -10.25 -6.52
N MET A 177 10.35 -10.92 -6.32
CA MET A 177 11.50 -10.37 -5.57
C MET A 177 12.27 -9.34 -6.39
N GLU A 178 12.38 -9.56 -7.70
CA GLU A 178 12.98 -8.59 -8.61
C GLU A 178 12.03 -7.42 -8.82
N GLY A 179 12.56 -6.20 -8.69
CA GLY A 179 11.80 -4.99 -8.91
C GLY A 179 11.26 -4.92 -10.34
N LEU A 180 9.98 -4.58 -10.50
CA LEU A 180 9.32 -4.51 -11.78
C LEU A 180 10.04 -3.54 -12.72
N GLN A 181 10.42 -4.04 -13.89
CA GLN A 181 11.02 -3.25 -14.96
C GLN A 181 9.99 -3.01 -16.06
N LEU A 182 10.07 -1.87 -16.74
CA LEU A 182 9.09 -1.52 -17.77
C LEU A 182 9.10 -2.54 -18.92
N GLN A 183 10.29 -3.04 -19.29
CA GLN A 183 10.47 -3.97 -20.41
C GLN A 183 9.90 -5.37 -20.14
N SER A 184 9.86 -5.79 -18.88
CA SER A 184 9.29 -7.08 -18.47
C SER A 184 7.84 -6.97 -17.98
N THR A 185 7.28 -5.75 -17.95
CA THR A 185 5.88 -5.52 -17.59
C THR A 185 4.99 -5.78 -18.80
N PRO A 186 3.87 -6.51 -18.67
CA PRO A 186 2.92 -6.70 -19.77
C PRO A 186 2.50 -5.36 -20.40
N GLU A 187 2.39 -5.34 -21.72
CA GLU A 187 2.12 -4.11 -22.50
C GLU A 187 0.81 -3.44 -22.07
N SER A 188 -0.18 -4.25 -21.66
CA SER A 188 -1.46 -3.77 -21.10
C SER A 188 -1.32 -3.01 -19.78
N PHE A 189 -0.19 -3.12 -19.09
CA PHE A 189 0.06 -2.46 -17.81
C PHE A 189 1.11 -1.34 -17.86
N HIS A 190 1.65 -1.00 -19.02
CA HIS A 190 2.64 0.09 -19.15
C HIS A 190 2.14 1.41 -18.53
N LEU A 191 0.86 1.76 -18.71
CA LEU A 191 0.26 2.97 -18.09
C LEU A 191 0.16 2.89 -16.56
N ASN A 192 0.12 1.68 -16.00
CA ASN A 192 0.05 1.44 -14.56
C ASN A 192 1.40 1.05 -13.97
N PHE A 193 2.49 1.09 -14.74
CA PHE A 193 3.82 0.61 -14.33
C PHE A 193 4.26 1.17 -12.97
N LEU A 194 4.26 2.50 -12.81
CA LEU A 194 4.68 3.14 -11.55
C LEU A 194 3.76 2.78 -10.38
N ARG A 195 2.46 2.60 -10.63
CA ARG A 195 1.49 2.19 -9.60
C ARG A 195 1.73 0.76 -9.15
N LEU A 196 2.01 -0.15 -10.09
CA LEU A 196 2.33 -1.54 -9.78
C LEU A 196 3.68 -1.66 -9.07
N ARG A 197 4.68 -0.88 -9.48
CA ARG A 197 5.98 -0.81 -8.80
C ARG A 197 5.85 -0.28 -7.37
N ALA A 198 5.01 0.73 -7.14
CA ALA A 198 4.71 1.20 -5.79
C ALA A 198 4.03 0.12 -4.94
N VAL A 199 3.06 -0.62 -5.50
CA VAL A 199 2.41 -1.74 -4.78
C VAL A 199 3.39 -2.88 -4.50
N GLN A 200 4.31 -3.20 -5.41
CA GLN A 200 5.39 -4.16 -5.15
C GLN A 200 6.30 -3.67 -4.01
N GLY A 201 6.65 -2.39 -3.98
CA GLY A 201 7.38 -1.81 -2.83
C GLY A 201 6.63 -2.02 -1.52
N GLN A 202 5.33 -1.70 -1.49
CA GLN A 202 4.47 -1.96 -0.32
C GLN A 202 4.40 -3.45 0.05
N PHE A 203 4.40 -4.36 -0.93
CA PHE A 203 4.44 -5.80 -0.68
C PHE A 203 5.72 -6.21 0.05
N GLN A 204 6.88 -5.72 -0.41
CA GLN A 204 8.18 -5.99 0.22
C GLN A 204 8.30 -5.34 1.60
N GLU A 205 7.86 -4.09 1.76
CA GLU A 205 7.83 -3.40 3.05
C GLU A 205 7.01 -4.18 4.09
N VAL A 206 5.85 -4.72 3.70
CA VAL A 206 5.02 -5.53 4.60
C VAL A 206 5.76 -6.81 5.03
N ILE A 207 6.54 -7.44 4.14
CA ILE A 207 7.39 -8.59 4.50
C ILE A 207 8.45 -8.18 5.53
N VAL A 208 9.14 -7.06 5.29
CA VAL A 208 10.18 -6.53 6.20
C VAL A 208 9.55 -6.23 7.57
N MET A 209 8.46 -5.47 7.61
CA MET A 209 7.77 -5.12 8.85
C MET A 209 7.29 -6.35 9.62
N ALA A 210 6.65 -7.30 8.95
CA ALA A 210 6.17 -8.54 9.58
C ALA A 210 7.35 -9.36 10.14
N THR A 211 8.47 -9.43 9.41
CA THR A 211 9.67 -10.13 9.84
C THR A 211 10.31 -9.44 11.04
N SER A 212 10.46 -8.11 11.03
CA SER A 212 10.98 -7.34 12.16
C SER A 212 10.13 -7.53 13.42
N MET A 213 8.80 -7.46 13.29
CA MET A 213 7.89 -7.72 14.42
C MET A 213 8.03 -9.15 14.96
N LEU A 214 8.18 -10.15 14.08
CA LEU A 214 8.42 -11.54 14.49
C LEU A 214 9.76 -11.72 15.20
N VAL A 215 10.84 -11.16 14.65
CA VAL A 215 12.19 -11.28 15.21
C VAL A 215 12.25 -10.61 16.57
N LEU A 216 11.73 -9.38 16.72
CA LEU A 216 11.71 -8.71 18.02
C LEU A 216 10.92 -9.51 19.05
N ARG A 217 9.75 -10.04 18.65
CA ARG A 217 8.94 -10.90 19.53
C ARG A 217 9.74 -12.12 20.01
N GLN A 218 10.43 -12.80 19.11
CA GLN A 218 11.23 -13.99 19.44
C GLN A 218 12.41 -13.67 20.36
N VAL A 219 13.14 -12.58 20.09
CA VAL A 219 14.28 -12.18 20.91
C VAL A 219 13.83 -11.84 22.33
N LEU A 220 12.78 -11.04 22.49
CA LEU A 220 12.26 -10.65 23.81
C LEU A 220 11.76 -11.85 24.62
N MET A 221 11.06 -12.80 23.98
CA MET A 221 10.62 -14.02 24.65
C MET A 221 11.79 -14.93 25.05
N SER A 222 12.88 -14.92 24.28
CA SER A 222 14.08 -15.70 24.61
C SER A 222 14.91 -15.09 25.75
N GLU A 223 14.92 -13.76 25.87
CA GLU A 223 15.72 -13.04 26.87
C GLU A 223 14.99 -12.87 28.21
N ASN A 224 13.67 -12.66 28.18
CA ASN A 224 12.88 -12.38 29.38
C ASN A 224 11.72 -13.37 29.52
N SER A 225 11.96 -14.48 30.22
CA SER A 225 10.94 -15.50 30.49
C SER A 225 9.72 -15.00 31.30
N LYS A 226 9.78 -13.77 31.83
CA LYS A 226 8.70 -13.13 32.61
C LYS A 226 7.92 -12.07 31.84
N ILE A 227 8.26 -11.77 30.58
CA ILE A 227 7.54 -10.74 29.82
C ILE A 227 6.06 -11.10 29.71
N THR A 228 5.19 -10.19 30.13
CA THR A 228 3.75 -10.45 30.06
C THR A 228 3.26 -10.31 28.60
N PRO A 229 2.16 -11.00 28.23
CA PRO A 229 1.58 -10.85 26.89
C PRO A 229 1.22 -9.39 26.55
N LEU A 230 0.81 -8.60 27.54
CA LEU A 230 0.44 -7.20 27.37
C LEU A 230 1.67 -6.33 27.09
N GLU A 231 2.75 -6.48 27.86
CA GLU A 231 4.02 -5.77 27.62
C GLU A 231 4.58 -6.08 26.24
N LEU A 232 4.53 -7.35 25.83
CA LEU A 232 4.97 -7.77 24.51
C LEU A 232 4.16 -7.10 23.38
N GLU A 233 2.83 -7.07 23.50
CA GLU A 233 1.99 -6.40 22.50
C GLU A 233 2.20 -4.88 22.47
N THR A 234 2.49 -4.24 23.61
CA THR A 234 2.85 -2.82 23.66
C THR A 234 4.14 -2.55 22.89
N VAL A 235 5.21 -3.31 23.15
CA VAL A 235 6.50 -3.17 22.44
C VAL A 235 6.34 -3.41 20.93
N ILE A 236 5.57 -4.42 20.53
CA ILE A 236 5.30 -4.69 19.11
C ILE A 236 4.45 -3.57 18.47
N SER A 237 3.57 -2.93 19.24
CA SER A 237 2.79 -1.77 18.77
C SER A 237 3.69 -0.54 18.54
N GLU A 238 4.62 -0.29 19.45
CA GLU A 238 5.63 0.77 19.33
C GLU A 238 6.52 0.53 18.12
N LEU A 239 7.02 -0.70 17.94
CA LEU A 239 7.80 -1.07 16.76
C LEU A 239 7.02 -0.85 15.47
N PHE A 240 5.76 -1.27 15.42
CA PHE A 240 4.91 -1.04 14.25
C PHE A 240 4.83 0.46 13.91
N GLY A 241 4.57 1.32 14.92
CA GLY A 241 4.52 2.77 14.73
C GLY A 241 5.85 3.36 14.25
N ALA A 242 6.98 2.89 14.80
CA ALA A 242 8.31 3.32 14.41
C ALA A 242 8.64 2.91 12.95
N LEU A 243 8.35 1.67 12.57
CA LEU A 243 8.60 1.17 11.21
C LEU A 243 7.71 1.86 10.17
N VAL A 244 6.44 2.12 10.47
CA VAL A 244 5.56 2.89 9.57
C VAL A 244 6.17 4.28 9.32
N LYS A 245 6.57 4.98 10.38
CA LYS A 245 7.19 6.31 10.26
C LYS A 245 8.51 6.27 9.50
N LEU A 246 9.34 5.25 9.73
CA LEU A 246 10.63 5.11 9.06
C LEU A 246 10.45 4.87 7.56
N LEU A 247 9.67 3.85 7.19
CA LEU A 247 9.53 3.41 5.81
C LEU A 247 8.67 4.35 4.95
N ASP A 248 7.69 5.05 5.55
CA ASP A 248 6.89 6.04 4.81
C ASP A 248 7.68 7.31 4.49
N ASN A 249 8.70 7.65 5.30
CA ASN A 249 9.49 8.89 5.14
C ASN A 249 10.87 8.65 4.51
N SER A 250 11.41 7.43 4.60
CA SER A 250 12.74 7.07 4.08
C SER A 250 12.65 5.79 3.23
N PRO A 251 12.50 5.92 1.90
CA PRO A 251 12.45 4.76 1.00
C PRO A 251 13.81 4.03 0.89
N GLU A 252 14.89 4.65 1.36
CA GLU A 252 16.25 4.10 1.35
C GLU A 252 16.67 3.55 2.72
N ALA A 253 15.75 3.48 3.69
CA ALA A 253 16.05 2.97 5.03
C ALA A 253 16.67 1.57 4.97
N GLY A 254 17.90 1.47 5.47
CA GLY A 254 18.68 0.25 5.49
C GLY A 254 18.35 -0.64 6.69
N THR A 255 19.12 -1.73 6.79
CA THR A 255 18.98 -2.67 7.91
C THR A 255 19.34 -2.02 9.24
N GLU A 256 20.30 -1.08 9.26
CA GLU A 256 20.76 -0.43 10.49
C GLU A 256 19.66 0.41 11.14
N GLU A 257 18.93 1.19 10.35
CA GLU A 257 17.82 2.03 10.78
C GLU A 257 16.63 1.19 11.26
N ILE A 258 16.37 0.06 10.59
CA ILE A 258 15.35 -0.90 11.01
C ILE A 258 15.72 -1.53 12.35
N VAL A 259 16.98 -1.94 12.52
CA VAL A 259 17.47 -2.49 13.79
C VAL A 259 17.43 -1.44 14.89
N GLU A 260 17.74 -0.17 14.58
CA GLU A 260 17.63 0.93 15.56
C GLU A 260 16.19 1.14 16.02
N ALA A 261 15.22 1.08 15.10
CA ALA A 261 13.80 1.13 15.45
C ALA A 261 13.38 -0.05 16.35
N MET A 262 13.92 -1.25 16.10
CA MET A 262 13.71 -2.43 16.95
C MET A 262 14.32 -2.27 18.34
N MET A 263 15.55 -1.74 18.41
CA MET A 263 16.23 -1.49 19.67
C MET A 263 15.49 -0.45 20.52
N SER A 264 15.07 0.65 19.88
CA SER A 264 14.32 1.74 20.51
C SER A 264 13.00 1.25 21.12
N ALA A 265 12.21 0.47 20.39
CA ALA A 265 10.98 -0.13 20.91
C ALA A 265 11.25 -1.10 22.08
N SER A 266 12.39 -1.80 22.04
CA SER A 266 12.75 -2.78 23.07
C SER A 266 13.32 -2.17 24.37
N GLY A 267 13.73 -0.90 24.34
CA GLY A 267 14.27 -0.17 25.49
C GLY A 267 13.24 0.11 26.59
N SER A 268 11.94 0.08 26.22
CA SER A 268 10.81 0.18 27.14
C SER A 268 10.71 -1.01 28.12
N ALA A 269 11.33 -2.15 27.80
CA ALA A 269 11.21 -3.41 28.56
C ALA A 269 12.17 -3.56 29.77
N GLY A 270 12.77 -2.47 30.26
CA GLY A 270 13.56 -2.43 31.50
C GLY A 270 15.00 -1.90 31.34
N SER A 271 15.68 -1.58 32.46
CA SER A 271 17.05 -1.08 32.46
C SER A 271 18.06 -2.18 32.11
N LEU A 272 18.53 -2.19 30.87
CA LEU A 272 19.60 -3.09 30.41
C LEU A 272 20.96 -2.41 30.61
N SER A 273 21.99 -3.20 30.93
CA SER A 273 23.37 -2.72 30.86
C SER A 273 23.81 -2.56 29.40
N ASP A 274 24.77 -1.68 29.13
CA ASP A 274 25.30 -1.44 27.78
C ASP A 274 25.75 -2.72 27.08
N ALA A 275 26.38 -3.64 27.81
CA ALA A 275 26.78 -4.95 27.29
C ALA A 275 25.59 -5.80 26.82
N LYS A 276 24.46 -5.75 27.53
CA LYS A 276 23.23 -6.46 27.15
C LYS A 276 22.53 -5.79 25.96
N ILE A 277 22.55 -4.46 25.90
CA ILE A 277 22.02 -3.70 24.76
C ILE A 277 22.79 -4.07 23.49
N GLN A 278 24.12 -4.13 23.57
CA GLN A 278 24.95 -4.49 22.42
C GLN A 278 24.77 -5.96 22.00
N ALA A 279 24.67 -6.88 22.96
CA ALA A 279 24.39 -8.28 22.66
C ALA A 279 23.03 -8.47 21.98
N ARG A 280 21.98 -7.79 22.47
CA ARG A 280 20.65 -7.80 21.85
C ARG A 280 20.70 -7.27 20.42
N ARG A 281 21.36 -6.12 20.19
CA ARG A 281 21.53 -5.53 18.85
C ARG A 281 22.15 -6.54 17.88
N GLN A 282 23.24 -7.20 18.27
CA GLN A 282 23.90 -8.21 17.44
C GLN A 282 22.99 -9.40 17.13
N ILE A 283 22.23 -9.89 18.12
CA ILE A 283 21.27 -10.99 17.93
C ILE A 283 20.18 -10.57 16.94
N ILE A 284 19.58 -9.39 17.14
CA ILE A 284 18.52 -8.86 16.27
C ILE A 284 19.03 -8.72 14.84
N THR A 285 20.17 -8.06 14.61
CA THR A 285 20.75 -7.87 13.27
C THR A 285 20.98 -9.20 12.57
N ARG A 286 21.62 -10.15 13.26
CA ARG A 286 21.93 -11.47 12.68
C ARG A 286 20.67 -12.25 12.33
N VAL A 287 19.69 -12.28 13.22
CA VAL A 287 18.44 -13.04 13.01
C VAL A 287 17.58 -12.38 11.95
N LEU A 288 17.50 -11.05 11.92
CA LEU A 288 16.76 -10.30 10.90
C LEU A 288 17.34 -10.53 9.51
N LEU A 289 18.65 -10.33 9.34
CA LEU A 289 19.31 -10.54 8.04
C LEU A 289 19.12 -11.97 7.54
N LYS A 290 19.29 -12.97 8.42
CA LYS A 290 19.03 -14.37 8.07
C LYS A 290 17.57 -14.60 7.66
N SER A 291 16.62 -14.06 8.43
CA SER A 291 15.18 -14.26 8.20
C SER A 291 14.66 -13.54 6.95
N LEU A 292 15.44 -12.62 6.37
CA LEU A 292 15.12 -11.93 5.12
C LEU A 292 15.77 -12.58 3.89
N GLN A 293 16.59 -13.62 4.06
CA GLN A 293 17.17 -14.37 2.94
C GLN A 293 16.09 -15.21 2.25
N ALA A 294 16.12 -15.23 0.91
CA ALA A 294 15.12 -15.88 0.07
C ALA A 294 14.87 -17.36 0.44
N ASP A 295 15.92 -18.06 0.85
CA ASP A 295 15.88 -19.48 1.17
C ASP A 295 15.45 -19.79 2.60
N ASP A 296 15.42 -18.80 3.47
CA ASP A 296 15.07 -18.98 4.88
C ASP A 296 13.60 -19.36 5.05
N VAL A 297 13.35 -20.25 6.02
CA VAL A 297 12.01 -20.77 6.28
C VAL A 297 11.09 -19.68 6.84
N VAL A 298 11.63 -18.72 7.60
CA VAL A 298 10.87 -17.57 8.10
C VAL A 298 10.45 -16.70 6.93
N PHE A 299 11.37 -16.37 6.01
CA PHE A 299 11.07 -15.60 4.81
C PHE A 299 9.94 -16.23 4.00
N LYS A 300 10.05 -17.54 3.69
CA LYS A 300 9.03 -18.27 2.91
C LYS A 300 7.66 -18.25 3.60
N LYS A 301 7.61 -18.43 4.93
CA LYS A 301 6.36 -18.39 5.71
C LYS A 301 5.74 -16.99 5.75
N VAL A 302 6.55 -15.96 6.00
CA VAL A 302 6.09 -14.57 6.04
C VAL A 302 5.62 -14.13 4.66
N SER A 303 6.43 -14.34 3.63
CA SER A 303 6.08 -14.04 2.23
C SER A 303 4.78 -14.72 1.82
N ARG A 304 4.59 -16.01 2.14
CA ARG A 304 3.32 -16.71 1.87
C ARG A 304 2.14 -16.09 2.63
N ALA A 305 2.32 -15.69 3.89
CA ALA A 305 1.26 -15.02 4.66
C ALA A 305 0.88 -13.66 4.04
N VAL A 306 1.87 -12.86 3.64
CA VAL A 306 1.66 -11.58 2.95
C VAL A 306 0.96 -11.80 1.61
N HIS A 307 1.42 -12.77 0.81
CA HIS A 307 0.76 -13.15 -0.44
C HIS A 307 -0.70 -13.56 -0.24
N CYS A 308 -0.98 -14.42 0.76
CA CYS A 308 -2.36 -14.82 1.10
C CYS A 308 -3.22 -13.62 1.52
N THR A 309 -2.62 -12.64 2.19
CA THR A 309 -3.28 -11.41 2.63
C THR A 309 -3.72 -10.59 1.43
N PHE A 310 -2.79 -10.29 0.51
CA PHE A 310 -3.11 -9.61 -0.74
C PHE A 310 -4.14 -10.38 -1.57
N ARG A 311 -3.97 -11.69 -1.74
CA ARG A 311 -4.94 -12.56 -2.42
C ARG A 311 -6.34 -12.43 -1.83
N GLY A 312 -6.45 -12.46 -0.51
CA GLY A 312 -7.71 -12.37 0.19
C GLY A 312 -8.47 -11.09 -0.16
N VAL A 313 -7.78 -9.95 -0.17
CA VAL A 313 -8.36 -8.64 -0.51
C VAL A 313 -8.61 -8.51 -2.01
N VAL A 314 -7.62 -8.83 -2.84
CA VAL A 314 -7.74 -8.70 -4.29
C VAL A 314 -8.90 -9.53 -4.83
N LEU A 315 -9.16 -10.72 -4.29
CA LEU A 315 -10.24 -11.59 -4.75
C LEU A 315 -11.57 -11.36 -4.00
N SER A 316 -11.58 -11.05 -2.70
CA SER A 316 -12.82 -10.75 -1.94
C SER A 316 -13.22 -9.27 -1.92
N GLY A 317 -12.53 -8.40 -2.65
CA GLY A 317 -12.74 -6.95 -2.57
C GLY A 317 -12.19 -6.32 -1.28
N SER A 318 -12.23 -4.99 -1.19
CA SER A 318 -11.71 -4.24 -0.01
C SER A 318 -12.72 -4.06 1.12
N GLY A 319 -13.91 -4.68 1.01
CA GLY A 319 -14.92 -4.67 2.08
C GLY A 319 -14.58 -5.58 3.26
N ALA A 320 -15.56 -5.78 4.15
CA ALA A 320 -15.39 -6.54 5.39
C ALA A 320 -14.84 -7.96 5.19
N LYS A 321 -15.21 -8.64 4.09
CA LYS A 321 -14.75 -9.99 3.77
C LYS A 321 -13.25 -10.03 3.46
N GLY A 322 -12.76 -9.15 2.58
CA GLY A 322 -11.33 -9.02 2.29
C GLY A 322 -10.53 -8.58 3.50
N GLN A 323 -11.06 -7.64 4.30
CA GLN A 323 -10.45 -7.21 5.56
C GLN A 323 -10.26 -8.39 6.53
N LYS A 324 -11.28 -9.24 6.72
CA LYS A 324 -11.22 -10.42 7.58
C LYS A 324 -10.19 -11.44 7.08
N LEU A 325 -10.12 -11.69 5.77
CA LEU A 325 -9.10 -12.57 5.19
C LEU A 325 -7.69 -12.05 5.41
N ALA A 326 -7.47 -10.75 5.17
CA ALA A 326 -6.18 -10.11 5.37
C ALA A 326 -5.69 -10.24 6.81
N ASP A 327 -6.58 -9.90 7.73
CA ASP A 327 -6.36 -9.95 9.16
C ASP A 327 -6.10 -11.40 9.65
N ALA A 328 -6.91 -12.38 9.23
CA ALA A 328 -6.67 -13.80 9.54
C ALA A 328 -5.31 -14.31 9.01
N ALA A 329 -4.94 -13.92 7.79
CA ALA A 329 -3.68 -14.37 7.19
C ALA A 329 -2.45 -13.80 7.93
N LEU A 330 -2.43 -12.50 8.23
CA LEU A 330 -1.31 -11.85 8.92
C LEU A 330 -1.21 -12.20 10.41
N ARG A 331 -2.32 -12.51 11.08
CA ARG A 331 -2.28 -12.97 12.48
C ARG A 331 -1.47 -14.26 12.64
N ARG A 332 -1.45 -15.14 11.63
CA ARG A 332 -0.63 -16.38 11.67
C ARG A 332 0.87 -16.11 11.79
N VAL A 333 1.31 -14.93 11.37
CA VAL A 333 2.70 -14.45 11.48
C VAL A 333 2.81 -13.29 12.47
N GLY A 334 1.83 -13.15 13.37
CA GLY A 334 1.87 -12.15 14.44
C GLY A 334 1.88 -10.69 13.97
N ALA A 335 1.42 -10.43 12.73
CA ALA A 335 1.53 -9.14 12.05
C ALA A 335 0.15 -8.55 11.67
N GLY A 336 -0.92 -8.91 12.39
CA GLY A 336 -2.30 -8.50 12.09
C GLY A 336 -2.50 -6.99 11.95
N LYS A 337 -1.69 -6.17 12.64
CA LYS A 337 -1.68 -4.70 12.54
C LYS A 337 -1.41 -4.18 11.11
N LEU A 338 -0.76 -4.97 10.25
CA LEU A 338 -0.48 -4.60 8.86
C LEU A 338 -1.69 -4.77 7.93
N ALA A 339 -2.79 -5.37 8.38
CA ALA A 339 -3.93 -5.69 7.51
C ALA A 339 -4.52 -4.46 6.81
N GLY A 340 -4.68 -3.34 7.53
CA GLY A 340 -5.18 -2.09 6.94
C GLY A 340 -4.25 -1.51 5.87
N ARG A 341 -2.93 -1.63 6.05
CA ARG A 341 -1.93 -1.20 5.05
C ARG A 341 -2.03 -2.05 3.79
N VAL A 342 -2.10 -3.38 3.95
CA VAL A 342 -2.26 -4.31 2.82
C VAL A 342 -3.56 -4.08 2.08
N VAL A 343 -4.67 -3.82 2.77
CA VAL A 343 -5.96 -3.53 2.13
C VAL A 343 -5.84 -2.30 1.22
N LYS A 344 -5.29 -1.19 1.72
CA LYS A 344 -5.06 0.03 0.92
C LYS A 344 -4.18 -0.24 -0.31
N ALA A 345 -3.09 -1.00 -0.17
CA ALA A 345 -2.23 -1.36 -1.29
C ALA A 345 -2.96 -2.25 -2.32
N ALA A 346 -3.73 -3.23 -1.85
CA ALA A 346 -4.52 -4.13 -2.68
C ALA A 346 -5.67 -3.42 -3.42
N GLU A 347 -6.20 -2.30 -2.91
CA GLU A 347 -7.19 -1.49 -3.62
C GLU A 347 -6.68 -1.00 -4.97
N VAL A 348 -5.39 -0.66 -5.06
CA VAL A 348 -4.76 -0.26 -6.32
C VAL A 348 -4.82 -1.42 -7.31
N LEU A 349 -4.50 -2.65 -6.88
CA LEU A 349 -4.57 -3.84 -7.73
C LEU A 349 -5.99 -4.12 -8.19
N ILE A 350 -7.00 -4.01 -7.30
CA ILE A 350 -8.41 -4.21 -7.67
C ILE A 350 -8.83 -3.20 -8.75
N ARG A 351 -8.44 -1.93 -8.60
CA ARG A 351 -8.74 -0.89 -9.61
C ARG A 351 -8.05 -1.17 -10.94
N VAL A 352 -6.76 -1.53 -10.90
CA VAL A 352 -5.99 -1.88 -12.11
C VAL A 352 -6.64 -3.08 -12.81
N ALA A 353 -6.98 -4.14 -12.08
CA ALA A 353 -7.64 -5.32 -12.62
C ALA A 353 -8.98 -4.98 -13.27
N THR A 354 -9.85 -4.26 -12.54
CA THR A 354 -11.21 -3.91 -13.01
C THR A 354 -11.16 -3.05 -14.28
N VAL A 355 -10.25 -2.07 -14.34
CA VAL A 355 -10.08 -1.24 -15.54
C VAL A 355 -9.50 -2.07 -16.68
N SER A 356 -8.50 -2.91 -16.39
CA SER A 356 -7.83 -3.71 -17.41
C SER A 356 -8.73 -4.78 -17.99
N GLU A 357 -9.63 -5.38 -17.21
CA GLU A 357 -10.64 -6.29 -17.73
C GLU A 357 -11.58 -5.58 -18.72
N LYS A 358 -12.04 -4.37 -18.40
CA LYS A 358 -12.92 -3.60 -19.27
C LYS A 358 -12.21 -3.13 -20.54
N VAL A 359 -10.98 -2.64 -20.41
CA VAL A 359 -10.23 -2.06 -21.54
C VAL A 359 -9.54 -3.14 -22.36
N HIS A 360 -8.80 -4.04 -21.73
CA HIS A 360 -7.95 -5.03 -22.41
C HIS A 360 -8.59 -6.42 -22.50
N GLY A 361 -9.78 -6.61 -21.92
CA GLY A 361 -10.51 -7.89 -21.92
C GLY A 361 -10.65 -8.57 -23.28
N PRO A 362 -10.95 -7.86 -24.39
CA PRO A 362 -10.98 -8.47 -25.72
C PRO A 362 -9.64 -9.12 -26.13
N TRP A 363 -8.50 -8.47 -25.84
CA TRP A 363 -7.17 -9.01 -26.10
C TRP A 363 -6.85 -10.17 -25.18
N TYR A 364 -7.18 -10.07 -23.88
CA TYR A 364 -6.99 -11.18 -22.95
C TYR A 364 -7.78 -12.42 -23.37
N LYS A 365 -9.01 -12.28 -23.85
CA LYS A 365 -9.82 -13.40 -24.37
C LYS A 365 -9.19 -14.06 -25.60
N ALA A 366 -8.54 -13.28 -26.46
CA ALA A 366 -7.83 -13.81 -27.62
C ALA A 366 -6.54 -14.57 -27.23
N LEU A 367 -5.93 -14.24 -26.09
CA LEU A 367 -4.70 -14.86 -25.58
C LEU A 367 -4.94 -16.05 -24.62
N ALA A 368 -6.10 -16.09 -23.95
CA ALA A 368 -6.34 -16.94 -22.77
C ALA A 368 -6.94 -18.33 -23.04
#